data_AF-A0A936Y2A8-F1
#
_entry.id   AF-A0A936Y2A8-F1
#
_cell.length_a   1.000
_cell.length_b   1.000
_cell.length_c   1.000
_cell.angle_alpha   90.00
_cell.angle_beta   90.00
_cell.angle_gamma   90.00
#
_symmetry.space_group_name_H-M   'P 1'
#
loop_
_entity.id
_entity.type
_entity.pdbx_description
1 polymer ?
#
loop_
_entity_poly.entity_id
_entity_poly.type
_entity_poly.pdbx_seq_one_letter_code
_entity_poly.pdbx_strand_id
1 'polypeptide(L)'
;MTKYNTFLTIFIISVVAMVVFLIFYMQAIFGVVRTVDEFKGDEPSPFLILNTIFSPQVIISAIILGFSSLTYRILGIVHVAKNKTVKDGEKALWIVGFILMGFVTAIVFLVMAKGRKFVE
;
A
#
# COMPACT_ATOMS: atom_id res chain seq x y z
N MET A 1 14.06 -22.89 -5.76
CA MET A 1 12.73 -22.46 -6.24
C MET A 1 12.84 -22.00 -7.69
N THR A 2 11.84 -22.25 -8.53
CA THR A 2 11.81 -21.68 -9.89
C THR A 2 11.51 -20.17 -9.83
N LYS A 3 11.94 -19.40 -10.85
CA LYS A 3 11.68 -17.94 -10.93
C LYS A 3 10.19 -17.60 -10.81
N TYR A 4 9.34 -18.46 -11.34
CA TYR A 4 7.88 -18.37 -11.21
C TYR A 4 7.41 -18.56 -9.76
N ASN A 5 7.91 -19.58 -9.05
CA ASN A 5 7.55 -19.80 -7.65
C ASN A 5 8.01 -18.62 -6.77
N THR A 6 9.15 -18.01 -7.05
CA THR A 6 9.60 -16.80 -6.35
C THR A 6 8.66 -15.61 -6.58
N PHE A 7 8.24 -15.38 -7.84
CA PHE A 7 7.26 -14.34 -8.16
C PHE A 7 5.93 -14.58 -7.43
N LEU A 8 5.39 -15.80 -7.51
CA LEU A 8 4.12 -16.17 -6.90
C LEU A 8 4.16 -16.02 -5.37
N THR A 9 5.23 -16.48 -4.72
CA THR A 9 5.41 -16.32 -3.27
C THR A 9 5.44 -14.85 -2.86
N ILE A 10 6.19 -14.00 -3.56
CA ILE A 10 6.27 -12.56 -3.23
C ILE A 10 4.93 -11.88 -3.48
N PHE A 11 4.20 -12.26 -4.54
CA PHE A 11 2.84 -11.78 -4.78
C PHE A 11 1.90 -12.14 -3.63
N ILE A 12 1.87 -13.40 -3.19
CA ILE A 12 1.05 -13.85 -2.06
C ILE A 12 1.44 -13.08 -0.79
N ILE A 13 2.74 -12.94 -0.50
CA ILE A 13 3.22 -12.14 0.64
C ILE A 13 2.71 -10.70 0.55
N SER A 14 2.71 -10.09 -0.63
CA SER A 14 2.20 -8.73 -0.82
C SER A 14 0.69 -8.63 -0.56
N VAL A 15 -0.10 -9.63 -0.96
CA VAL A 15 -1.55 -9.68 -0.70
C VAL A 15 -1.81 -9.85 0.81
N VAL A 16 -1.07 -10.75 1.47
CA VAL A 16 -1.18 -10.93 2.92
C VAL A 16 -0.78 -9.65 3.65
N ALA A 17 0.33 -9.02 3.26
CA ALA A 17 0.77 -7.74 3.83
C ALA A 17 -0.27 -6.64 3.63
N MET A 18 -0.97 -6.62 2.48
CA MET A 18 -2.06 -5.69 2.22
C MET A 18 -3.23 -5.90 3.18
N VAL A 19 -3.66 -7.15 3.37
CA VAL A 19 -4.75 -7.48 4.31
C VAL A 19 -4.37 -7.08 5.74
N VAL A 20 -3.16 -7.44 6.18
CA VAL A 20 -2.65 -7.09 7.52
C VAL A 20 -2.57 -5.56 7.69
N PHE A 21 -2.06 -4.84 6.70
CA PHE A 21 -2.03 -3.39 6.70
C PHE A 21 -3.44 -2.80 6.82
N LEU A 22 -4.41 -3.29 6.05
CA LEU A 22 -5.80 -2.82 6.11
C LEU A 22 -6.42 -3.03 7.50
N ILE A 23 -6.16 -4.17 8.15
CA ILE A 23 -6.63 -4.45 9.50
C ILE A 23 -6.06 -3.41 10.49
N PHE A 24 -4.75 -3.22 10.51
CA PHE A 24 -4.10 -2.26 11.41
C PHE A 24 -4.50 -0.81 11.10
N TYR A 25 -4.66 -0.48 9.82
CA TYR A 25 -5.11 0.84 9.40
C TYR A 25 -6.55 1.12 9.85
N MET A 26 -7.47 0.15 9.72
CA MET A 26 -8.83 0.28 10.24
C MET A 26 -8.84 0.41 11.77
N GLN A 27 -8.02 -0.37 12.48
CA GLN A 27 -7.85 -0.22 13.93
C GLN A 27 -7.34 1.17 14.31
N ALA A 28 -6.37 1.71 13.58
CA ALA A 28 -5.87 3.07 13.81
C ALA A 28 -6.97 4.13 13.56
N ILE A 29 -7.78 3.98 12.51
CA ILE A 29 -8.92 4.86 12.26
C ILE A 29 -9.93 4.80 13.42
N PHE A 30 -10.36 3.61 13.83
CA PHE A 30 -11.30 3.47 14.94
C PHE A 30 -10.71 3.99 16.26
N GLY A 31 -9.41 3.83 16.47
CA GLY A 31 -8.68 4.44 17.59
C GLY A 31 -8.79 5.96 17.57
N VAL A 32 -8.56 6.60 16.41
CA VAL A 32 -8.71 8.06 16.26
C VAL A 32 -10.15 8.50 16.53
N VAL A 33 -11.14 7.82 15.95
CA VAL A 33 -12.56 8.16 16.14
C VAL A 33 -12.93 8.12 17.62
N ARG A 34 -12.53 7.04 18.31
CA ARG A 34 -12.78 6.89 19.74
C ARG A 34 -12.09 7.97 20.57
N THR A 35 -10.83 8.30 20.27
CA THR A 35 -10.12 9.39 20.93
C THR A 35 -10.89 10.70 20.75
N VAL A 36 -11.32 11.04 19.54
CA VAL A 36 -12.10 12.28 19.30
C VAL A 36 -13.43 12.27 20.05
N ASP A 37 -14.12 11.12 20.13
CA ASP A 37 -15.39 10.99 20.86
C ASP A 37 -15.24 11.05 22.39
N GLU A 38 -14.07 10.67 22.94
CA GLU A 38 -13.76 10.76 24.37
C GLU A 38 -13.43 12.20 24.80
N PHE A 39 -12.91 13.03 23.88
CA PHE A 39 -12.53 14.43 24.10
C PHE A 39 -13.65 15.45 23.78
N LYS A 40 -14.88 15.21 24.25
CA LYS A 40 -16.08 16.04 23.97
C LYS A 40 -16.06 17.50 24.49
N GLY A 41 -14.95 17.99 25.03
CA GLY A 41 -14.84 19.34 25.60
C GLY A 41 -13.48 20.03 25.45
N ASP A 42 -12.40 19.27 25.22
CA ASP A 42 -11.04 19.78 24.96
C ASP A 42 -10.57 19.24 23.61
N GLU A 43 -9.95 20.07 22.76
CA GLU A 43 -9.44 19.59 21.48
C GLU A 43 -8.30 18.56 21.71
N PRO A 44 -8.42 17.33 21.18
CA PRO A 44 -7.35 16.34 21.32
C PRO A 44 -6.08 16.87 20.68
N SER A 45 -4.95 16.76 21.38
CA SER A 45 -3.69 17.29 20.87
C SER A 45 -3.36 16.66 19.50
N PRO A 46 -2.96 17.44 18.49
CA PRO A 46 -2.65 16.92 17.16
C PRO A 46 -1.59 15.80 17.18
N PHE A 47 -0.67 15.84 18.14
CA PHE A 47 0.33 14.79 18.38
C PHE A 47 -0.27 13.45 18.78
N LEU A 48 -1.36 13.44 19.57
CA LEU A 48 -2.04 12.21 19.97
C LEU A 48 -2.72 11.54 18.77
N ILE A 49 -3.34 12.33 17.89
CA ILE A 49 -3.95 11.85 16.65
C ILE A 49 -2.87 11.26 15.73
N LEU A 50 -1.76 11.98 15.54
CA LEU A 50 -0.65 11.51 14.71
C LEU A 50 -0.05 10.20 15.24
N ASN A 51 0.22 10.09 16.54
CA ASN A 51 0.73 8.85 17.13
C ASN A 51 -0.24 7.67 17.01
N THR A 52 -1.55 7.94 16.97
CA THR A 52 -2.58 6.90 16.78
C THR A 52 -2.61 6.42 15.33
N ILE A 53 -2.52 7.33 14.35
CA ILE A 53 -2.51 6.99 12.92
C ILE A 53 -1.19 6.33 12.51
N PHE A 54 -0.07 6.89 12.96
CA PHE A 54 1.28 6.44 12.68
C PHE A 54 1.81 5.50 13.77
N SER A 55 0.96 4.58 14.22
CA SER A 55 1.39 3.57 15.17
C SER A 55 2.52 2.71 14.56
N PRO A 56 3.46 2.20 15.37
CA PRO A 56 4.56 1.37 14.85
C PRO A 56 4.07 0.19 14.00
N GLN A 57 2.90 -0.39 14.34
CA GLN A 57 2.28 -1.49 13.62
C GLN A 57 1.84 -1.08 12.20
N VAL A 58 1.20 0.09 12.07
CA VAL A 58 0.79 0.64 10.77
C VAL A 58 2.01 0.99 9.93
N ILE A 59 3.05 1.59 10.52
CA ILE A 59 4.28 1.93 9.80
C ILE A 59 5.00 0.67 9.30
N ILE A 60 5.21 -0.33 10.17
CA ILE A 60 5.91 -1.56 9.79
C ILE A 60 5.13 -2.31 8.71
N SER A 61 3.81 -2.43 8.84
CA SER A 61 2.99 -3.09 7.81
C SER A 61 2.97 -2.31 6.50
N ALA A 62 2.95 -0.97 6.53
CA ALA A 62 3.08 -0.13 5.33
C ALA A 62 4.41 -0.33 4.62
N ILE A 63 5.51 -0.41 5.39
CA ILE A 63 6.86 -0.67 4.86
C ILE A 63 6.91 -2.03 4.18
N ILE A 64 6.45 -3.09 4.86
CA ILE A 64 6.43 -4.46 4.31
C ILE A 64 5.57 -4.52 3.05
N LEU A 65 4.39 -3.90 3.06
CA LEU A 65 3.52 -3.80 1.89
C LEU A 65 4.21 -3.06 0.74
N GLY A 66 4.86 -1.93 1.02
CA GLY A 66 5.58 -1.14 0.02
C GLY A 66 6.70 -1.94 -0.66
N PHE A 67 7.58 -2.56 0.13
CA PHE A 67 8.70 -3.34 -0.39
C PHE A 67 8.24 -4.61 -1.12
N SER A 68 7.29 -5.36 -0.57
CA SER A 68 6.77 -6.57 -1.23
C SER A 68 6.05 -6.21 -2.53
N SER A 69 5.27 -5.12 -2.54
CA SER A 69 4.55 -4.65 -3.71
C SER A 69 5.49 -4.21 -4.83
N LEU A 70 6.51 -3.41 -4.50
CA LEU A 70 7.53 -2.99 -5.45
C LEU A 70 8.29 -4.20 -6.02
N THR A 71 8.65 -5.14 -5.15
CA THR A 71 9.44 -6.32 -5.53
C THR A 71 8.70 -7.19 -6.54
N TYR A 72 7.42 -7.55 -6.32
CA TYR A 72 6.71 -8.38 -7.30
C TYR A 72 6.51 -7.64 -8.63
N ARG A 73 6.30 -6.32 -8.60
CA ARG A 73 6.14 -5.50 -9.82
C ARG A 73 7.41 -5.47 -10.66
N ILE A 74 8.56 -5.23 -10.02
CA ILE A 74 9.87 -5.27 -10.71
C ILE A 74 10.11 -6.66 -11.30
N LEU A 75 9.86 -7.73 -10.53
CA LEU A 75 10.01 -9.10 -11.03
C LEU A 75 9.07 -9.39 -12.20
N GLY A 76 7.82 -8.94 -12.14
CA GLY A 76 6.84 -9.05 -13.22
C GLY A 76 7.31 -8.33 -14.50
N ILE A 77 7.74 -7.08 -14.37
CA ILE A 77 8.28 -6.28 -15.49
C ILE A 77 9.49 -6.97 -16.12
N VAL A 78 10.45 -7.42 -15.30
CA VAL A 78 11.65 -8.12 -15.80
C VAL A 78 11.28 -9.42 -16.51
N HIS A 79 10.29 -10.15 -16.00
CA HIS A 79 9.83 -11.40 -16.61
C HIS A 79 9.18 -11.15 -17.97
N VAL A 80 8.29 -10.16 -18.06
CA VAL A 80 7.63 -9.74 -19.31
C VAL A 80 8.64 -9.24 -20.33
N ALA A 81 9.58 -8.37 -19.90
CA ALA A 81 10.60 -7.79 -20.78
C ALA A 81 11.53 -8.85 -21.38
N LYS A 82 11.86 -9.89 -20.61
CA LYS A 82 12.74 -11.00 -21.05
C LYS A 82 12.02 -12.07 -21.86
N ASN A 83 10.69 -12.02 -21.95
CA ASN A 83 9.94 -13.02 -22.68
C ASN A 83 10.10 -12.83 -24.20
N LYS A 84 10.66 -13.83 -24.90
CA LYS A 84 10.89 -13.76 -26.34
C LYS A 84 9.67 -14.15 -27.18
N THR A 85 8.65 -14.77 -26.58
CA THR A 85 7.47 -15.28 -27.31
C THR A 85 6.36 -14.25 -27.46
N VAL A 86 6.36 -13.21 -26.62
CA VAL A 86 5.34 -12.16 -26.58
C VAL A 86 5.74 -11.00 -27.50
N LYS A 87 4.78 -10.43 -28.23
CA LYS A 87 5.02 -9.25 -29.09
C LYS A 87 5.34 -8.02 -28.25
N ASP A 88 6.18 -7.12 -28.76
CA ASP A 88 6.67 -5.98 -27.97
C ASP A 88 5.55 -4.99 -27.56
N GLY A 89 4.49 -4.85 -28.37
CA GLY A 89 3.32 -4.05 -28.00
C GLY A 89 2.55 -4.63 -26.80
N GLU A 90 2.47 -5.96 -26.70
CA GLU A 90 1.83 -6.64 -25.57
C GLU A 90 2.70 -6.53 -24.31
N LYS A 91 4.03 -6.63 -24.43
CA LYS A 91 4.95 -6.35 -23.31
C LYS A 91 4.78 -4.94 -22.75
N ALA A 92 4.67 -3.94 -23.63
CA ALA A 92 4.47 -2.56 -23.24
C ALA A 92 3.15 -2.39 -22.45
N LEU A 93 2.06 -3.01 -22.92
CA LEU A 93 0.77 -2.99 -22.24
C LEU A 93 0.87 -3.58 -20.83
N TRP A 94 1.55 -4.72 -20.67
CA TRP A 94 1.75 -5.37 -19.37
C TRP A 94 2.58 -4.52 -18.41
N ILE A 95 3.69 -3.93 -18.89
CA ILE A 95 4.55 -3.05 -18.08
C ILE A 95 3.77 -1.80 -17.64
N VAL A 96 3.02 -1.19 -18.56
CA VAL A 96 2.13 -0.05 -18.25
C VAL A 96 1.08 -0.46 -17.22
N GLY A 97 0.49 -1.66 -17.32
CA GLY A 97 -0.43 -2.20 -16.32
C GLY A 97 0.19 -2.32 -14.92
N PHE A 98 1.42 -2.82 -14.81
CA PHE A 98 2.14 -2.90 -13.53
C PHE A 98 2.42 -1.51 -12.92
N ILE A 99 2.73 -0.53 -13.76
CA ILE A 99 2.99 0.86 -13.33
C ILE A 99 1.68 1.55 -12.92
N LEU A 100 0.63 1.43 -13.73
CA LEU A 100 -0.68 2.05 -13.48
C LEU A 100 -1.33 1.50 -12.20
N MET A 101 -1.20 0.21 -11.90
CA MET A 101 -1.69 -0.33 -10.63
C MET A 101 -1.03 0.33 -9.41
N GLY A 102 0.23 0.76 -9.51
CA GLY A 102 0.88 1.56 -8.46
C GLY A 102 0.39 2.99 -8.39
N PHE A 103 0.15 3.59 -9.55
CA PHE A 103 -0.35 4.95 -9.66
C PHE A 103 -1.78 5.10 -9.12
N VAL A 104 -2.66 4.13 -9.39
CA VAL A 104 -4.04 4.12 -8.84
C VAL A 104 -4.02 4.06 -7.31
N THR A 105 -3.18 3.23 -6.71
CA THR A 105 -3.04 3.17 -5.24
C THR A 105 -2.56 4.52 -4.69
N ALA A 106 -1.57 5.16 -5.33
CA ALA A 106 -1.08 6.47 -4.92
C ALA A 106 -2.15 7.58 -5.03
N ILE A 107 -2.97 7.57 -6.11
CA ILE A 107 -4.10 8.49 -6.28
C ILE A 107 -5.14 8.28 -5.18
N VAL A 108 -5.51 7.04 -4.87
CA VAL A 108 -6.48 6.75 -3.80
C VAL A 108 -5.97 7.29 -2.46
N PHE A 109 -4.68 7.09 -2.15
CA PHE A 109 -4.06 7.66 -0.95
C PHE A 109 -4.06 9.19 -0.96
N LEU A 110 -3.73 9.83 -2.09
CA LEU A 110 -3.74 11.30 -2.24
C LEU A 110 -5.14 11.90 -2.11
N VAL A 111 -6.14 11.27 -2.73
CA VAL A 111 -7.56 11.69 -2.65
C VAL A 111 -8.10 11.49 -1.23
N MET A 112 -7.74 10.38 -0.57
CA MET A 112 -8.08 10.15 0.83
C MET A 112 -7.39 11.14 1.79
N ALA A 113 -6.13 11.53 1.52
CA ALA A 113 -5.40 12.54 2.29
C ALA A 113 -6.00 13.93 2.11
N LYS A 114 -6.38 14.30 0.87
CA LYS A 114 -7.02 15.58 0.53
C LYS A 114 -8.43 15.70 1.11
N GLY A 115 -9.23 14.62 1.07
CA GLY A 115 -10.57 14.58 1.66
C GLY A 115 -10.58 14.77 3.19
N ARG A 116 -9.44 14.60 3.86
CA ARG A 116 -9.28 14.75 5.31
C ARG A 116 -8.48 16.01 5.74
N LYS A 117 -8.18 16.95 4.83
CA LYS A 117 -7.42 18.20 5.10
C LYS A 117 -6.01 18.02 5.70
N PHE A 118 -5.33 16.89 5.43
CA PHE A 118 -3.97 16.68 5.94
C PHE A 118 -2.87 17.35 5.09
N VAL A 119 -3.22 17.86 3.90
CA VAL A 119 -2.33 18.61 3.00
C VAL A 119 -3.20 19.64 2.28
N GLU A 120 -2.77 20.91 2.28
CA GLU A 120 -3.38 22.00 1.49
C GLU A 120 -3.17 21.80 -0.02
#